data_AF-A0A1G8U2Y4-F1
#
_entry.id   AF-A0A1G8U2Y4-F1
#
_cell.length_a   1.000
_cell.length_b   1.000
_cell.length_c   1.000
_cell.angle_alpha   90.00
_cell.angle_beta   90.00
_cell.angle_gamma   90.00
#
_symmetry.space_group_name_H-M   'P 1'
#
loop_
_entity.id
_entity.type
_entity.pdbx_description
1 polymer ?
#
loop_
_entity_poly.entity_id
_entity_poly.type
_entity_poly.pdbx_seq_one_letter_code
_entity_poly.pdbx_strand_id
1 'polypeptide(L)'
;MREESTAFVPGHITGFFSAHPDDDPTKAGSRGAGVTLTDGVEVTVEPATDDTSTVVLDGEECDVDPVETVLETLEVSARVEAESELPIGSGFGVSGAMALGTALAANQVFERKLSWNELVTIAHGAEVQAGTGLGDVVAQAHGGVPIRLEPGAPQVNTLDAIPSRARVEYVSFGELSTADVLSGETERLSAAGKQALSRVVEEPTLLSFMYASRLFAREAELLTEQVARTIGDVTEVDGQASMAMLGETVFALGTGLSDAGYEPAVCATHPAGAMLK
;
A
#
# COMPACT_ATOMS: atom_id res chain seq x y z
N MET A 1 5.20 -4.33 -30.12
CA MET A 1 5.40 -3.23 -29.15
C MET A 1 4.24 -2.27 -29.31
N ARG A 2 3.52 -1.96 -28.22
CA ARG A 2 2.50 -0.91 -28.22
C ARG A 2 3.17 0.45 -28.06
N GLU A 3 2.48 1.51 -28.47
CA GLU A 3 2.96 2.89 -28.26
C GLU A 3 2.95 3.24 -26.77
N GLU A 4 1.89 2.85 -26.06
CA GLU A 4 1.75 3.04 -24.63
C GLU A 4 0.89 1.94 -24.00
N SER A 5 0.91 1.87 -22.67
CA SER A 5 -0.02 1.08 -21.87
C SER A 5 -0.23 1.71 -20.51
N THR A 6 -1.46 1.65 -19.99
CA THR A 6 -1.79 2.17 -18.66
C THR A 6 -2.25 1.04 -17.73
N ALA A 7 -1.77 1.06 -16.49
CA ALA A 7 -2.25 0.24 -15.40
C ALA A 7 -2.87 1.13 -14.31
N PHE A 8 -3.94 0.66 -13.68
CA PHE A 8 -4.44 1.22 -12.42
C PHE A 8 -4.01 0.33 -11.27
N VAL A 9 -3.51 0.94 -10.20
CA VAL A 9 -3.17 0.25 -8.96
C VAL A 9 -3.86 0.95 -7.79
N PRO A 10 -4.68 0.24 -6.99
CA PRO A 10 -5.40 0.86 -5.89
C PRO A 10 -4.43 1.35 -4.80
N GLY A 11 -4.79 2.43 -4.11
CA GLY A 11 -4.13 2.77 -2.85
C GLY A 11 -4.26 1.65 -1.84
N HIS A 12 -3.32 1.53 -0.92
CA HIS A 12 -3.40 0.56 0.17
C HIS A 12 -3.10 1.20 1.50
N ILE A 13 -4.05 1.08 2.42
CA ILE A 13 -3.87 1.44 3.82
C ILE A 13 -3.55 0.18 4.61
N THR A 14 -2.34 0.11 5.19
CA THR A 14 -2.03 -0.89 6.21
C THR A 14 -2.67 -0.46 7.54
N GLY A 15 -3.45 -1.36 8.17
CA GLY A 15 -4.02 -1.11 9.48
C GLY A 15 -3.14 -1.61 10.63
N PHE A 16 -2.39 -2.69 10.43
CA PHE A 16 -1.36 -3.19 11.35
C PHE A 16 -0.43 -4.13 10.59
N PHE A 17 0.78 -4.33 11.12
CA PHE A 17 1.74 -5.23 10.50
C PHE A 17 2.77 -5.78 11.49
N SER A 18 3.45 -6.84 11.09
CA SER A 18 4.73 -7.26 11.66
C SER A 18 5.73 -7.41 10.52
N ALA A 19 6.91 -6.81 10.65
CA ALA A 19 7.97 -6.91 9.66
C ALA A 19 8.72 -8.25 9.77
N HIS A 20 9.04 -8.86 8.63
CA HIS A 20 9.82 -10.09 8.52
C HIS A 20 10.94 -9.85 7.50
N PRO A 21 12.07 -9.29 7.93
CA PRO A 21 13.21 -9.07 7.05
C PRO A 21 13.85 -10.41 6.65
N ASP A 22 14.40 -10.45 5.45
CA ASP A 22 15.16 -11.58 4.90
C ASP A 22 16.22 -11.01 3.95
N ASP A 23 17.34 -11.70 3.78
CA ASP A 23 18.38 -11.30 2.80
C ASP A 23 17.87 -11.46 1.35
N ASP A 24 16.90 -12.37 1.15
CA ASP A 24 16.21 -12.57 -0.12
C ASP A 24 14.98 -11.63 -0.21
N PRO A 25 14.99 -10.63 -1.11
CA PRO A 25 13.90 -9.66 -1.25
C PRO A 25 12.55 -10.31 -1.57
N THR A 26 12.56 -11.51 -2.18
CA THR A 26 11.33 -12.24 -2.51
C THR A 26 10.72 -12.92 -1.29
N LYS A 27 11.49 -13.16 -0.22
CA LYS A 27 11.04 -13.72 1.06
C LYS A 27 10.76 -12.67 2.11
N ALA A 28 11.54 -11.60 2.09
CA ALA A 28 11.33 -10.45 2.94
C ALA A 28 9.94 -9.85 2.70
N GLY A 29 9.27 -9.44 3.76
CA GLY A 29 7.97 -8.82 3.65
C GLY A 29 7.31 -8.60 5.00
N SER A 30 5.98 -8.61 5.02
CA SER A 30 5.20 -8.35 6.21
C SER A 30 4.01 -9.30 6.32
N ARG A 31 3.62 -9.55 7.57
CA ARG A 31 2.28 -10.05 7.89
C ARG A 31 1.44 -8.90 8.40
N GLY A 32 0.11 -8.98 8.27
CA GLY A 32 -0.78 -7.91 8.72
C GLY A 32 -2.09 -7.88 7.95
N ALA A 33 -2.85 -6.80 8.09
CA ALA A 33 -4.04 -6.58 7.28
C ALA A 33 -4.16 -5.11 6.89
N GLY A 34 -4.91 -4.87 5.82
CA GLY A 34 -5.15 -3.53 5.29
C GLY A 34 -6.39 -3.46 4.42
N VAL A 35 -6.61 -2.30 3.82
CA VAL A 35 -7.71 -2.04 2.89
C VAL A 35 -7.16 -1.41 1.63
N THR A 36 -7.54 -1.95 0.48
CA THR A 36 -7.26 -1.31 -0.81
C THR A 36 -8.38 -0.33 -1.17
N LEU A 37 -8.04 0.79 -1.77
CA LEU A 37 -8.96 1.91 -2.02
C LEU A 37 -9.29 2.02 -3.51
N THR A 38 -10.49 2.51 -3.83
CA THR A 38 -10.85 2.87 -5.20
C THR A 38 -10.07 4.08 -5.70
N ASP A 39 -9.56 4.89 -4.79
CA ASP A 39 -8.59 5.93 -5.10
C ASP A 39 -7.23 5.27 -5.23
N GLY A 40 -6.47 5.62 -6.27
CA GLY A 40 -5.24 4.90 -6.60
C GLY A 40 -4.24 5.71 -7.42
N VAL A 41 -3.41 4.95 -8.13
CA VAL A 41 -2.40 5.50 -9.03
C VAL A 41 -2.62 4.91 -10.43
N GLU A 42 -2.71 5.79 -11.41
CA GLU A 42 -2.65 5.42 -12.82
C GLU A 42 -1.21 5.53 -13.30
N VAL A 43 -0.69 4.48 -13.91
CA VAL A 43 0.70 4.42 -14.40
C VAL A 43 0.68 4.10 -15.88
N THR A 44 1.09 5.06 -16.68
CA THR A 44 1.26 4.94 -18.12
C THR A 44 2.73 4.74 -18.44
N VAL A 45 3.03 3.76 -19.29
CA VAL A 45 4.39 3.45 -19.73
C VAL A 45 4.48 3.58 -21.24
N GLU A 46 5.51 4.27 -21.71
CA GLU A 46 5.87 4.45 -23.12
C GLU A 46 7.34 4.09 -23.33
N PRO A 47 7.75 3.57 -24.51
CA PRO A 47 9.16 3.42 -24.83
C PRO A 47 9.93 4.75 -24.77
N ALA A 48 11.11 4.76 -24.14
CA ALA A 48 11.96 5.95 -24.12
C ALA A 48 12.50 6.27 -25.52
N THR A 49 12.74 7.56 -25.80
CA THR A 49 13.31 8.01 -27.09
C THR A 49 14.82 7.80 -27.19
N ASP A 50 15.55 7.89 -26.07
CA ASP A 50 17.02 7.97 -26.05
C ASP A 50 17.66 6.97 -25.07
N ASP A 51 17.11 5.74 -24.97
CA ASP A 51 17.56 4.65 -24.09
C ASP A 51 17.68 5.01 -22.58
N THR A 52 17.20 6.18 -22.18
CA THR A 52 17.21 6.68 -20.81
C THR A 52 15.78 6.70 -20.27
N SER A 53 15.56 6.05 -19.13
CA SER A 53 14.26 6.06 -18.47
C SER A 53 13.98 7.39 -17.79
N THR A 54 12.72 7.80 -17.75
CA THR A 54 12.26 8.99 -17.02
C THR A 54 11.01 8.63 -16.24
N VAL A 55 10.89 9.16 -15.02
CA VAL A 55 9.71 8.95 -14.18
C VAL A 55 9.11 10.32 -13.86
N VAL A 56 7.81 10.45 -14.12
CA VAL A 56 7.03 11.66 -13.88
C VAL A 56 5.86 11.31 -12.98
N LEU A 57 5.67 12.07 -11.90
CA LEU A 57 4.55 11.93 -10.97
C LEU A 57 3.82 13.26 -10.90
N ASP A 58 2.53 13.25 -11.22
CA ASP A 58 1.64 14.44 -11.21
C ASP A 58 2.23 15.62 -12.02
N GLY A 59 2.93 15.31 -13.12
CA GLY A 59 3.56 16.28 -14.02
C GLY A 59 4.96 16.74 -13.63
N GLU A 60 5.50 16.28 -12.49
CA GLU A 60 6.85 16.60 -12.03
C GLU A 60 7.79 15.39 -12.20
N GLU A 61 8.98 15.62 -12.77
CA GLU A 61 10.01 14.59 -12.89
C GLU A 61 10.58 14.27 -11.50
N CYS A 62 10.67 12.99 -11.16
CA CYS A 62 11.13 12.53 -9.86
C CYS A 62 11.89 11.21 -9.95
N ASP A 63 12.73 10.95 -8.96
CA ASP A 63 13.41 9.67 -8.80
C ASP A 63 12.56 8.77 -7.88
N VAL A 64 12.26 7.56 -8.35
CA VAL A 64 11.50 6.57 -7.59
C VAL A 64 12.22 5.22 -7.71
N ASP A 65 13.13 4.94 -6.77
CA ASP A 65 14.03 3.78 -6.79
C ASP A 65 13.32 2.44 -7.12
N PRO A 66 12.11 2.14 -6.58
CA PRO A 66 11.37 0.94 -6.95
C PRO A 66 11.01 0.87 -8.44
N VAL A 67 10.62 1.99 -9.06
CA VAL A 67 10.25 2.06 -10.49
C VAL A 67 11.49 1.83 -11.36
N GLU A 68 12.61 2.46 -11.02
CA GLU A 68 13.89 2.26 -11.73
C GLU A 68 14.32 0.79 -11.67
N THR A 69 14.28 0.19 -10.48
CA THR A 69 14.62 -1.23 -10.27
C THR A 69 13.72 -2.15 -11.08
N VAL A 70 12.43 -1.84 -11.22
CA VAL A 70 11.49 -2.60 -12.08
C VAL A 70 11.91 -2.51 -13.55
N LEU A 71 12.21 -1.32 -14.05
CA LEU A 71 12.62 -1.11 -15.45
C LEU A 71 13.94 -1.81 -15.76
N GLU A 72 14.91 -1.72 -14.85
CA GLU A 72 16.20 -2.42 -14.93
C GLU A 72 16.01 -3.94 -14.96
N THR A 73 15.18 -4.47 -14.06
CA THR A 73 14.90 -5.92 -13.97
C THR A 73 14.21 -6.45 -15.23
N LEU A 74 13.37 -5.62 -15.86
CA LEU A 74 12.72 -5.93 -17.13
C LEU A 74 13.62 -5.68 -18.35
N GLU A 75 14.83 -5.13 -18.15
CA GLU A 75 15.78 -4.75 -19.19
C GLU A 75 15.15 -3.83 -20.26
N VAL A 76 14.46 -2.77 -19.80
CA VAL A 76 13.76 -1.78 -20.65
C VAL A 76 14.12 -0.35 -20.27
N SER A 77 14.10 0.54 -21.26
CA SER A 77 14.13 1.98 -21.05
C SER A 77 12.78 2.59 -21.42
N ALA A 78 12.16 3.30 -20.49
CA ALA A 78 10.79 3.78 -20.65
C ALA A 78 10.58 5.17 -20.03
N ARG A 79 9.63 5.92 -20.61
CA ARG A 79 8.97 7.01 -19.90
C ARG A 79 7.82 6.42 -19.08
N VAL A 80 7.84 6.66 -17.78
CA VAL A 80 6.80 6.28 -16.84
C VAL A 80 6.12 7.56 -16.37
N GLU A 81 4.82 7.67 -16.61
CA GLU A 81 4.00 8.79 -16.17
C GLU A 81 2.94 8.27 -15.21
N ALA A 82 2.92 8.80 -13.99
CA ALA A 82 2.01 8.42 -12.93
C ALA A 82 1.14 9.61 -12.51
N GLU A 83 -0.15 9.34 -12.31
CA GLU A 83 -1.10 10.28 -11.73
C GLU A 83 -1.67 9.65 -10.45
N SER A 84 -1.57 10.37 -9.32
CA SER A 84 -1.99 9.88 -8.01
C SER A 84 -3.18 10.67 -7.46
N GLU A 85 -4.26 9.96 -7.10
CA GLU A 85 -5.37 10.54 -6.32
C GLU A 85 -5.04 10.64 -4.83
N LEU A 86 -3.89 10.09 -4.43
CA LEU A 86 -3.50 9.86 -3.04
C LEU A 86 -2.30 10.75 -2.66
N PRO A 87 -2.29 11.30 -1.43
CA PRO A 87 -1.12 12.01 -0.93
C PRO A 87 0.12 11.09 -0.81
N ILE A 88 1.25 11.56 -1.34
CA ILE A 88 2.55 10.87 -1.25
C ILE A 88 3.01 10.86 0.23
N GLY A 89 3.79 9.85 0.62
CA GLY A 89 4.37 9.74 1.96
C GLY A 89 3.37 9.59 3.12
N SER A 90 2.07 9.43 2.80
CA SER A 90 0.98 9.48 3.78
C SER A 90 0.40 8.09 4.12
N GLY A 91 1.15 7.01 3.90
CA GLY A 91 0.74 5.65 4.27
C GLY A 91 -0.25 4.96 3.31
N PHE A 92 -0.30 5.39 2.04
CA PHE A 92 -1.17 4.83 1.00
C PHE A 92 -0.47 3.87 0.02
N GLY A 93 0.84 3.63 0.17
CA GLY A 93 1.59 2.72 -0.69
C GLY A 93 1.77 3.22 -2.14
N VAL A 94 1.91 4.53 -2.36
CA VAL A 94 2.05 5.13 -3.71
C VAL A 94 3.28 4.60 -4.45
N SER A 95 4.43 4.44 -3.78
CA SER A 95 5.65 3.89 -4.40
C SER A 95 5.44 2.45 -4.89
N GLY A 96 4.83 1.60 -4.06
CA GLY A 96 4.44 0.23 -4.45
C GLY A 96 3.42 0.21 -5.59
N ALA A 97 2.49 1.16 -5.61
CA ALA A 97 1.53 1.31 -6.69
C ALA A 97 2.21 1.66 -8.02
N MET A 98 3.15 2.62 -7.99
CA MET A 98 3.97 2.99 -9.15
C MET A 98 4.81 1.82 -9.65
N ALA A 99 5.48 1.08 -8.75
CA ALA A 99 6.29 -0.08 -9.10
C ALA A 99 5.46 -1.19 -9.77
N LEU A 100 4.30 -1.54 -9.17
CA LEU A 100 3.41 -2.57 -9.72
C LEU A 100 2.79 -2.13 -11.05
N GLY A 101 2.33 -0.87 -11.14
CA GLY A 101 1.77 -0.31 -12.36
C GLY A 101 2.78 -0.30 -13.49
N THR A 102 4.02 0.08 -13.20
CA THR A 102 5.15 0.04 -14.14
C THR A 102 5.40 -1.38 -14.62
N ALA A 103 5.49 -2.36 -13.72
CA ALA A 103 5.73 -3.75 -14.09
C ALA A 103 4.64 -4.28 -15.02
N LEU A 104 3.37 -4.00 -14.71
CA LEU A 104 2.22 -4.42 -15.52
C LEU A 104 2.23 -3.77 -16.91
N ALA A 105 2.34 -2.44 -16.97
CA ALA A 105 2.30 -1.69 -18.22
C ALA A 105 3.53 -1.96 -19.10
N ALA A 106 4.73 -1.99 -18.52
CA ALA A 106 5.96 -2.32 -19.24
C ALA A 106 5.93 -3.74 -19.82
N ASN A 107 5.39 -4.72 -19.09
CA ASN A 107 5.23 -6.08 -19.62
C ASN A 107 4.38 -6.11 -20.90
N GLN A 108 3.36 -5.25 -20.99
CA GLN A 108 2.49 -5.14 -22.16
C GLN A 108 3.15 -4.35 -23.30
N VAL A 109 3.77 -3.21 -23.00
CA VAL A 109 4.45 -2.35 -23.99
C VAL A 109 5.59 -3.13 -24.67
N PHE A 110 6.46 -3.73 -23.87
CA PHE A 110 7.69 -4.39 -24.33
C PHE A 110 7.52 -5.90 -24.57
N GLU A 111 6.31 -6.42 -24.50
CA GLU A 111 5.96 -7.83 -24.80
C GLU A 111 6.83 -8.85 -24.04
N ARG A 112 7.10 -8.60 -22.75
CA ARG A 112 7.96 -9.47 -21.91
C ARG A 112 7.32 -10.82 -21.60
N LYS A 113 6.00 -10.95 -21.72
CA LYS A 113 5.22 -12.19 -21.56
C LYS A 113 5.38 -12.86 -20.19
N LEU A 114 5.63 -12.05 -19.17
CA LEU A 114 5.67 -12.50 -17.78
C LEU A 114 4.24 -12.68 -17.24
N SER A 115 4.09 -13.63 -16.34
CA SER A 115 2.84 -13.91 -15.64
C SER A 115 2.59 -12.89 -14.52
N TRP A 116 1.33 -12.83 -14.05
CA TRP A 116 0.92 -11.95 -12.96
C TRP A 116 1.83 -12.05 -11.73
N ASN A 117 2.07 -13.27 -11.25
CA ASN A 117 2.89 -13.48 -10.06
C ASN A 117 4.35 -13.08 -10.28
N GLU A 118 4.90 -13.22 -11.49
CA GLU A 118 6.26 -12.76 -11.78
C GLU A 118 6.35 -11.23 -11.71
N LEU A 119 5.36 -10.51 -12.26
CA LEU A 119 5.31 -9.04 -12.23
C LEU A 119 5.14 -8.49 -10.83
N VAL A 120 4.25 -9.09 -10.03
CA VAL A 120 4.07 -8.74 -8.62
C VAL A 120 5.35 -9.02 -7.83
N THR A 121 6.07 -10.11 -8.12
CA THR A 121 7.35 -10.41 -7.47
C THR A 121 8.43 -9.40 -7.82
N ILE A 122 8.51 -8.95 -9.08
CA ILE A 122 9.47 -7.92 -9.50
C ILE A 122 9.20 -6.61 -8.76
N ALA A 123 7.94 -6.14 -8.76
CA ALA A 123 7.56 -4.91 -8.06
C ALA A 123 7.75 -5.01 -6.54
N HIS A 124 7.42 -6.17 -5.94
CA HIS A 124 7.62 -6.41 -4.50
C HIS A 124 9.10 -6.39 -4.13
N GLY A 125 9.94 -7.10 -4.91
CA GLY A 125 11.39 -7.13 -4.69
C GLY A 125 12.00 -5.73 -4.77
N ALA A 126 11.57 -4.93 -5.75
CA ALA A 126 12.01 -3.54 -5.91
C ALA A 126 11.68 -2.66 -4.68
N GLU A 127 10.46 -2.74 -4.16
CA GLU A 127 10.04 -2.02 -2.94
C GLU A 127 10.83 -2.46 -1.69
N VAL A 128 11.07 -3.76 -1.55
CA VAL A 128 11.87 -4.29 -0.44
C VAL A 128 13.31 -3.82 -0.52
N GLN A 129 13.92 -3.84 -1.71
CA GLN A 129 15.31 -3.40 -1.92
C GLN A 129 15.49 -1.90 -1.67
N ALA A 130 14.51 -1.09 -2.05
CA ALA A 130 14.49 0.35 -1.76
C ALA A 130 14.16 0.66 -0.28
N GLY A 131 13.68 -0.32 0.50
CA GLY A 131 13.28 -0.12 1.88
C GLY A 131 12.01 0.74 2.05
N THR A 132 11.22 0.88 0.99
CA THR A 132 10.03 1.74 0.94
C THR A 132 8.76 1.01 1.34
N GLY A 133 8.72 -0.32 1.18
CA GLY A 133 7.52 -1.11 1.47
C GLY A 133 7.80 -2.60 1.67
N LEU A 134 7.00 -3.25 2.52
CA LEU A 134 7.10 -4.69 2.83
C LEU A 134 5.83 -5.48 2.50
N GLY A 135 4.80 -4.85 1.96
CA GLY A 135 3.60 -5.59 1.64
C GLY A 135 2.46 -4.81 1.00
N ASP A 136 2.71 -3.58 0.53
CA ASP A 136 1.71 -2.82 -0.21
C ASP A 136 1.52 -3.44 -1.59
N VAL A 137 2.58 -3.75 -2.34
CA VAL A 137 2.49 -4.38 -3.68
C VAL A 137 1.62 -5.64 -3.69
N VAL A 138 1.85 -6.57 -2.77
CA VAL A 138 1.05 -7.82 -2.72
C VAL A 138 -0.39 -7.58 -2.29
N ALA A 139 -0.64 -6.58 -1.45
CA ALA A 139 -1.99 -6.20 -1.03
C ALA A 139 -2.74 -5.49 -2.18
N GLN A 140 -2.07 -4.60 -2.90
CA GLN A 140 -2.57 -3.89 -4.07
C GLN A 140 -2.85 -4.85 -5.23
N ALA A 141 -2.00 -5.84 -5.44
CA ALA A 141 -2.24 -6.91 -6.42
C ALA A 141 -3.44 -7.79 -6.04
N HIS A 142 -3.70 -8.00 -4.75
CA HIS A 142 -4.82 -8.81 -4.27
C HIS A 142 -6.17 -8.05 -4.31
N GLY A 143 -6.19 -6.78 -3.90
CA GLY A 143 -7.43 -6.01 -3.74
C GLY A 143 -8.25 -6.43 -2.52
N GLY A 144 -9.38 -5.75 -2.33
CA GLY A 144 -10.29 -5.97 -1.23
C GLY A 144 -9.72 -5.50 0.11
N VAL A 145 -9.92 -6.32 1.14
CA VAL A 145 -9.42 -6.12 2.50
C VAL A 145 -8.46 -7.25 2.84
N PRO A 146 -7.21 -7.21 2.32
CA PRO A 146 -6.28 -8.33 2.39
C PRO A 146 -5.76 -8.58 3.80
N ILE A 147 -5.56 -9.86 4.11
CA ILE A 147 -4.87 -10.37 5.29
C ILE A 147 -3.61 -11.10 4.80
N ARG A 148 -2.45 -10.55 5.11
CA ARG A 148 -1.13 -11.15 4.83
C ARG A 148 -0.82 -12.15 5.95
N LEU A 149 -1.05 -13.43 5.71
CA LEU A 149 -0.83 -14.52 6.68
C LEU A 149 0.65 -14.90 6.78
N GLU A 150 1.32 -15.00 5.63
CA GLU A 150 2.76 -15.28 5.51
C GLU A 150 3.45 -14.16 4.73
N PRO A 151 4.70 -13.78 5.07
CA PRO A 151 5.41 -12.68 4.42
C PRO A 151 5.96 -13.08 3.05
N GLY A 152 6.38 -12.06 2.28
CA GLY A 152 7.10 -12.23 1.02
C GLY A 152 6.25 -11.99 -0.23
N ALA A 153 6.82 -12.34 -1.38
CA ALA A 153 6.21 -12.26 -2.70
C ALA A 153 5.26 -13.47 -2.98
N PRO A 154 4.44 -13.44 -4.04
CA PRO A 154 3.41 -14.45 -4.30
C PRO A 154 3.83 -15.93 -4.32
N GLN A 155 5.10 -16.27 -4.61
CA GLN A 155 5.56 -17.67 -4.62
C GLN A 155 5.84 -18.22 -3.21
N VAL A 156 5.99 -17.36 -2.21
CA VAL A 156 6.36 -17.74 -0.83
C VAL A 156 5.31 -17.32 0.19
N ASN A 157 4.54 -16.28 -0.10
CA ASN A 157 3.56 -15.73 0.83
C ASN A 157 2.24 -16.51 0.82
N THR A 158 1.34 -16.08 1.69
CA THR A 158 -0.04 -16.54 1.70
C THR A 158 -0.91 -15.36 2.12
N LEU A 159 -1.88 -15.03 1.27
CA LEU A 159 -2.89 -14.02 1.54
C LEU A 159 -4.25 -14.68 1.73
N ASP A 160 -5.05 -14.07 2.60
CA ASP A 160 -6.48 -14.28 2.75
C ASP A 160 -7.16 -12.90 2.69
N ALA A 161 -8.46 -12.80 2.92
CA ALA A 161 -9.15 -11.52 2.96
C ALA A 161 -10.35 -11.53 3.91
N ILE A 162 -10.67 -10.35 4.43
CA ILE A 162 -11.97 -10.11 5.04
C ILE A 162 -12.98 -10.02 3.89
N PRO A 163 -14.02 -10.89 3.84
CA PRO A 163 -14.97 -10.96 2.72
C PRO A 163 -16.03 -9.85 2.82
N SER A 164 -15.58 -8.59 2.88
CA SER A 164 -16.42 -7.41 3.02
C SER A 164 -15.91 -6.28 2.15
N ARG A 165 -16.78 -5.30 1.93
CA ARG A 165 -16.43 -4.01 1.34
C ARG A 165 -16.83 -2.91 2.32
N ALA A 166 -16.13 -1.79 2.27
CA ALA A 166 -16.46 -0.62 3.05
C ALA A 166 -16.47 0.63 2.17
N ARG A 167 -17.31 1.59 2.54
CA ARG A 167 -17.03 2.99 2.25
C ARG A 167 -15.93 3.43 3.21
N VAL A 168 -14.91 4.10 2.68
CA VAL A 168 -13.75 4.57 3.43
C VAL A 168 -13.69 6.08 3.32
N GLU A 169 -13.44 6.74 4.44
CA GLU A 169 -13.08 8.14 4.50
C GLU A 169 -11.65 8.25 5.01
N TYR A 170 -10.87 9.22 4.52
CA TYR A 170 -9.55 9.50 5.06
C TYR A 170 -9.23 10.98 5.08
N VAL A 171 -8.36 11.37 6.02
CA VAL A 171 -7.76 12.69 6.08
C VAL A 171 -6.28 12.52 6.39
N SER A 172 -5.42 13.16 5.57
CA SER A 172 -3.97 13.20 5.79
C SER A 172 -3.58 14.56 6.37
N PHE A 173 -2.71 14.53 7.36
CA PHE A 173 -2.14 15.71 7.99
C PHE A 173 -0.66 15.91 7.65
N GLY A 174 -0.02 14.90 7.05
CA GLY A 174 1.38 14.93 6.70
C GLY A 174 1.99 13.54 6.53
N GLU A 175 3.30 13.55 6.29
CA GLU A 175 4.12 12.37 6.08
C GLU A 175 4.72 11.86 7.40
N LEU A 176 4.93 10.55 7.48
CA LEU A 176 5.78 9.94 8.51
C LEU A 176 6.88 9.13 7.82
N SER A 177 8.08 9.17 8.38
CA SER A 177 9.21 8.41 7.84
C SER A 177 9.03 6.91 8.08
N THR A 178 8.70 6.17 7.01
CA THR A 178 8.63 4.70 7.01
C THR A 178 9.95 4.08 7.49
N ALA A 179 11.08 4.60 7.00
CA ALA A 179 12.40 4.09 7.34
C ALA A 179 12.73 4.24 8.83
N ASP A 180 12.34 5.36 9.46
CA ASP A 180 12.58 5.58 10.90
C ASP A 180 11.74 4.63 11.75
N VAL A 181 10.49 4.36 11.35
CA VAL A 181 9.62 3.40 12.04
C VAL A 181 10.15 1.96 11.89
N LEU A 182 10.64 1.59 10.70
CA LEU A 182 11.16 0.25 10.43
C LEU A 182 12.56 0.01 11.02
N SER A 183 13.34 1.06 11.29
CA SER A 183 14.67 0.96 11.90
C SER A 183 14.66 1.08 13.43
N GLY A 184 13.52 1.40 14.04
CA GLY A 184 13.33 1.50 15.49
C GLY A 184 13.18 0.17 16.23
N GLU A 185 12.44 0.16 17.35
CA GLU A 185 12.17 -1.05 18.17
C GLU A 185 11.21 -2.03 17.49
N THR A 186 11.70 -2.71 16.45
CA THR A 186 10.95 -3.66 15.61
C THR A 186 10.36 -4.84 16.38
N GLU A 187 10.92 -5.22 17.53
CA GLU A 187 10.41 -6.33 18.35
C GLU A 187 9.02 -6.03 18.92
N ARG A 188 8.83 -4.82 19.47
CA ARG A 188 7.54 -4.40 20.05
C ARG A 188 6.47 -4.27 18.98
N LEU A 189 6.84 -3.65 17.85
CA LEU A 189 5.97 -3.54 16.68
C LEU A 189 5.56 -4.93 16.19
N SER A 190 6.53 -5.84 16.05
CA SER A 190 6.26 -7.20 15.59
C SER A 190 5.41 -8.00 16.57
N ALA A 191 5.55 -7.80 17.88
CA ALA A 191 4.71 -8.43 18.88
C ALA A 191 3.25 -7.95 18.81
N ALA A 192 3.04 -6.63 18.73
CA ALA A 192 1.71 -6.03 18.56
C ALA A 192 1.06 -6.51 17.24
N GLY A 193 1.83 -6.54 16.15
CA GLY A 193 1.39 -7.02 14.85
C GLY A 193 0.93 -8.48 14.85
N LYS A 194 1.67 -9.36 15.54
CA LYS A 194 1.29 -10.79 15.70
C LYS A 194 -0.01 -10.95 16.48
N GLN A 195 -0.22 -10.17 17.54
CA GLN A 195 -1.46 -10.21 18.32
C GLN A 195 -2.65 -9.69 17.50
N ALA A 196 -2.46 -8.58 16.79
CA ALA A 196 -3.45 -8.01 15.89
C ALA A 196 -3.85 -9.00 14.78
N LEU A 197 -2.87 -9.69 14.17
CA LEU A 197 -3.15 -10.71 13.16
C LEU A 197 -3.93 -11.88 13.71
N SER A 198 -3.54 -12.41 14.88
CA SER A 198 -4.25 -13.52 15.52
C SER A 198 -5.72 -13.20 15.75
N ARG A 199 -6.03 -11.97 16.16
CA ARG A 199 -7.41 -11.52 16.38
C ARG A 199 -8.21 -11.45 15.08
N VAL A 200 -7.64 -10.89 14.02
CA VAL A 200 -8.33 -10.76 12.73
C VAL A 200 -8.54 -12.11 12.06
N VAL A 201 -7.60 -13.05 12.22
CA VAL A 201 -7.77 -14.42 11.70
C VAL A 201 -8.86 -15.19 12.47
N GLU A 202 -9.01 -14.96 13.77
CA GLU A 202 -10.07 -15.58 14.58
C GLU A 202 -11.47 -15.06 14.20
N GLU A 203 -11.59 -13.77 13.90
CA GLU A 203 -12.83 -13.13 13.48
C GLU A 203 -12.58 -12.16 12.31
N PRO A 204 -12.59 -12.63 11.05
CA PRO A 204 -12.24 -11.82 9.87
C PRO A 204 -13.40 -10.89 9.49
N THR A 205 -13.58 -9.85 10.29
CA THR A 205 -14.60 -8.80 10.10
C THR A 205 -13.96 -7.42 10.12
N LEU A 206 -14.61 -6.44 9.47
CA LEU A 206 -14.15 -5.05 9.47
C LEU A 206 -14.02 -4.47 10.89
N LEU A 207 -14.92 -4.85 11.81
CA LEU A 207 -14.85 -4.40 13.20
C LEU A 207 -13.61 -4.96 13.93
N SER A 208 -13.30 -6.24 13.72
CA SER A 208 -12.09 -6.87 14.26
C SER A 208 -10.83 -6.18 13.72
N PHE A 209 -10.80 -5.91 12.41
CA PHE A 209 -9.73 -5.15 11.77
C PHE A 209 -9.55 -3.75 12.38
N MET A 210 -10.61 -2.94 12.45
CA MET A 210 -10.52 -1.58 13.02
C MET A 210 -10.08 -1.57 14.47
N TYR A 211 -10.56 -2.53 15.27
CA TYR A 211 -10.11 -2.69 16.65
C TYR A 211 -8.62 -3.03 16.71
N ALA A 212 -8.18 -4.03 15.93
CA ALA A 212 -6.79 -4.47 15.87
C ALA A 212 -5.86 -3.33 15.41
N SER A 213 -6.27 -2.54 14.42
CA SER A 213 -5.51 -1.39 13.93
C SER A 213 -5.33 -0.30 15.00
N ARG A 214 -6.41 0.09 15.70
CA ARG A 214 -6.32 1.06 16.80
C ARG A 214 -5.43 0.57 17.94
N LEU A 215 -5.58 -0.71 18.31
CA LEU A 215 -4.78 -1.32 19.36
C LEU A 215 -3.30 -1.30 18.98
N PHE A 216 -2.98 -1.73 17.75
CA PHE A 216 -1.64 -1.74 17.21
C PHE A 216 -1.01 -0.35 17.19
N ALA A 217 -1.70 0.65 16.65
CA ALA A 217 -1.20 2.03 16.56
C ALA A 217 -0.77 2.57 17.94
N ARG A 218 -1.58 2.28 18.96
CA ARG A 218 -1.32 2.66 20.35
C ARG A 218 -0.16 1.88 20.96
N GLU A 219 -0.15 0.56 20.79
CA GLU A 219 0.87 -0.31 21.39
C GLU A 219 2.24 -0.15 20.75
N ALA A 220 2.29 0.15 19.45
CA ALA A 220 3.50 0.46 18.70
C ALA A 220 3.94 1.93 18.83
N GLU A 221 3.24 2.74 19.64
CA GLU A 221 3.57 4.15 19.90
C GLU A 221 3.69 5.02 18.62
N LEU A 222 2.86 4.72 17.61
CA LEU A 222 2.86 5.41 16.32
C LEU A 222 1.94 6.64 16.28
N LEU A 223 1.03 6.75 17.26
CA LEU A 223 0.02 7.81 17.28
C LEU A 223 0.63 9.17 17.60
N THR A 224 0.52 10.10 16.65
CA THR A 224 0.75 11.53 16.92
C THR A 224 -0.43 12.11 17.72
N GLU A 225 -0.24 13.27 18.35
CA GLU A 225 -1.32 13.94 19.08
C GLU A 225 -2.51 14.26 18.17
N GLN A 226 -2.23 14.68 16.93
CA GLN A 226 -3.25 15.03 15.95
C GLN A 226 -4.05 13.80 15.51
N VAL A 227 -3.39 12.70 15.16
CA VAL A 227 -4.04 11.42 14.81
C VAL A 227 -4.89 10.90 15.98
N ALA A 228 -4.35 10.91 17.20
CA ALA A 228 -5.07 10.45 18.38
C ALA A 228 -6.33 11.27 18.67
N ARG A 229 -6.25 12.60 18.51
CA ARG A 229 -7.40 13.51 18.67
C ARG A 229 -8.49 13.20 17.64
N THR A 230 -8.14 13.10 16.37
CA THR A 230 -9.10 12.82 15.29
C THR A 230 -9.77 11.47 15.45
N ILE A 231 -9.04 10.42 15.86
CA ILE A 231 -9.65 9.11 16.18
C ILE A 231 -10.63 9.24 17.36
N GLY A 232 -10.28 10.07 18.35
CA GLY A 232 -11.14 10.39 19.49
C GLY A 232 -12.46 11.03 19.05
N ASP A 233 -12.40 12.08 18.22
CA ASP A 233 -13.57 12.78 17.71
C ASP A 233 -14.51 11.84 16.93
N VAL A 234 -13.96 10.96 16.08
CA VAL A 234 -14.75 9.93 15.38
C VAL A 234 -15.40 8.95 16.35
N THR A 235 -14.73 8.62 17.45
CA THR A 235 -15.27 7.71 18.48
C THR A 235 -16.41 8.37 19.26
N GLU A 236 -16.36 9.67 19.52
CA GLU A 236 -17.40 10.42 20.23
C GLU A 236 -18.74 10.45 19.46
N VAL A 237 -18.70 10.26 18.14
CA VAL A 237 -19.88 10.13 17.27
C VAL A 237 -20.21 8.67 16.90
N ASP A 238 -19.74 7.70 17.70
CA ASP A 238 -19.94 6.26 17.51
C ASP A 238 -19.33 5.68 16.20
N GLY A 239 -18.43 6.42 15.55
CA GLY A 239 -17.74 6.01 14.33
C GLY A 239 -16.57 5.03 14.57
N GLN A 240 -16.04 4.48 13.49
CA GLN A 240 -14.86 3.60 13.52
C GLN A 240 -13.73 4.22 12.71
N ALA A 241 -12.66 4.65 13.39
CA ALA A 241 -11.44 5.16 12.76
C ALA A 241 -10.18 4.45 13.27
N SER A 242 -9.10 4.56 12.50
CA SER A 242 -7.74 4.17 12.89
C SER A 242 -6.72 4.97 12.07
N MET A 243 -5.44 4.84 12.43
CA MET A 243 -4.33 5.44 11.70
C MET A 243 -4.01 4.59 10.46
N ALA A 244 -3.74 5.23 9.32
CA ALA A 244 -3.07 4.55 8.21
C ALA A 244 -1.59 4.41 8.59
N MET A 245 -1.12 3.17 8.76
CA MET A 245 0.23 2.94 9.27
C MET A 245 1.27 3.58 8.37
N LEU A 246 2.26 4.23 9.00
CA LEU A 246 3.38 4.92 8.35
C LEU A 246 3.00 6.23 7.62
N GLY A 247 1.85 6.84 7.96
CA GLY A 247 1.53 8.21 7.58
C GLY A 247 0.81 8.95 8.70
N GLU A 248 0.84 10.28 8.70
CA GLU A 248 0.04 11.08 9.64
C GLU A 248 -1.39 11.20 9.12
N THR A 249 -2.04 10.04 8.95
CA THR A 249 -3.33 9.90 8.27
C THR A 249 -4.28 9.10 9.14
N VAL A 250 -5.54 9.57 9.20
CA VAL A 250 -6.65 8.84 9.81
C VAL A 250 -7.57 8.36 8.71
N PHE A 251 -7.95 7.09 8.77
CA PHE A 251 -9.02 6.53 7.95
C PHE A 251 -10.18 6.04 8.81
N ALA A 252 -11.39 6.14 8.29
CA ALA A 252 -12.61 5.71 8.94
C ALA A 252 -13.47 4.86 8.00
N LEU A 253 -14.25 3.96 8.60
CA LEU A 253 -15.29 3.22 7.86
C LEU A 253 -16.60 4.00 7.90
N GLY A 254 -17.38 3.90 6.82
CA GLY A 254 -18.66 4.59 6.74
C GLY A 254 -18.43 6.11 6.65
N THR A 255 -19.15 6.89 7.44
CA THR A 255 -19.15 8.36 7.47
C THR A 255 -18.45 8.96 8.69
N GLY A 256 -17.64 8.17 9.40
CA GLY A 256 -17.15 8.54 10.73
C GLY A 256 -16.39 9.87 10.79
N LEU A 257 -15.58 10.21 9.78
CA LEU A 257 -14.83 11.47 9.75
C LEU A 257 -15.76 12.64 9.43
N SER A 258 -16.65 12.47 8.44
CA SER A 258 -17.67 13.48 8.10
C SER A 258 -18.59 13.78 9.28
N ASP A 259 -19.05 12.75 9.99
CA ASP A 259 -19.94 12.87 11.15
C ASP A 259 -19.25 13.56 12.34
N ALA A 260 -17.92 13.43 12.45
CA ALA A 260 -17.08 14.13 13.41
C ALA A 260 -16.74 15.58 12.98
N GLY A 261 -17.21 16.04 11.82
CA GLY A 261 -17.03 17.42 11.34
C GLY A 261 -15.75 17.68 10.56
N TYR A 262 -15.06 16.64 10.10
CA TYR A 262 -13.92 16.75 9.19
C TYR A 262 -14.40 16.85 7.73
N GLU A 263 -13.51 17.29 6.83
CA GLU A 263 -13.73 17.27 5.36
C GLU A 263 -12.85 16.17 4.74
N PRO A 264 -13.23 14.88 4.84
CA PRO A 264 -12.39 13.79 4.37
C PRO A 264 -12.49 13.62 2.84
N ALA A 265 -11.44 13.01 2.27
CA ALA A 265 -11.59 12.31 1.00
C ALA A 265 -12.48 11.07 1.21
N VAL A 266 -13.25 10.71 0.18
CA VAL A 266 -14.28 9.67 0.26
C VAL A 266 -14.11 8.68 -0.88
N CYS A 267 -13.92 7.41 -0.52
CA CYS A 267 -13.76 6.33 -1.48
C CYS A 267 -14.40 5.03 -0.96
N ALA A 268 -14.07 3.91 -1.60
CA ALA A 268 -14.51 2.60 -1.16
C ALA A 268 -13.40 1.55 -1.29
N THR A 269 -13.65 0.36 -0.78
CA THR A 269 -12.74 -0.77 -0.98
C THR A 269 -12.67 -1.17 -2.47
N HIS A 270 -11.47 -1.26 -3.06
CA HIS A 270 -11.30 -1.71 -4.46
C HIS A 270 -11.18 -3.24 -4.57
N PRO A 271 -12.15 -3.95 -5.15
CA PRO A 271 -12.23 -5.41 -5.00
C PRO A 271 -11.29 -6.22 -5.89
N ALA A 272 -10.79 -5.64 -6.99
CA ALA A 272 -10.11 -6.41 -8.04
C ALA A 272 -8.58 -6.40 -7.94
N GLY A 273 -8.01 -5.56 -7.07
CA GLY A 273 -6.58 -5.27 -7.06
C GLY A 273 -6.15 -4.44 -8.27
N ALA A 274 -4.85 -4.45 -8.57
CA ALA A 274 -4.29 -3.81 -9.74
C ALA A 274 -4.86 -4.38 -11.06
N MET A 275 -4.89 -3.57 -12.12
CA MET A 275 -5.37 -4.01 -13.43
C MET A 275 -4.77 -3.18 -14.56
N LEU A 276 -4.58 -3.81 -15.73
CA LEU A 276 -4.37 -3.09 -16.98
C LEU A 276 -5.68 -2.44 -17.43
N LYS A 277 -5.60 -1.23 -17.98
CA LYS A 277 -6.73 -0.50 -18.56
C LYS A 277 -6.96 -0.86 -20.03
#